data_AF-A0A7Z9VD01-F1
#
_entry.id   AF-A0A7Z9VD01-F1
#
_cell.length_a   1.000
_cell.length_b   1.000
_cell.length_c   1.000
_cell.angle_alpha   90.00
_cell.angle_beta   90.00
_cell.angle_gamma   90.00
#
_symmetry.space_group_name_H-M   'P 1'
#
loop_
_entity.id
_entity.type
_entity.pdbx_description
1 polymer ?
#
loop_
_entity_poly.entity_id
_entity_poly.type
_entity_poly.pdbx_seq_one_letter_code
_entity_poly.pdbx_strand_id
1 'polypeptide(L)'
;MKIWFIIPWLLLGSLAPLLADPLQTDDPVSGDFPVGSRVEIDGRWDGQILEAVKLVREEPDEFLEIKGFIESIDTTANTFTVGPFTIVITDDSDFDDAEDERKSHELRELETGWRVEVEGVFEKPLHFRALEIQVETSPAPRKTGLLELEGFVEAELLDEDGVPIVVIHGVRCRIGPGTEIPDGVFRKSAQRRIQWDDWRPSDGIRIHNGKLLIGGRIKHEWEERDNH
;
A
#
# COMPACT_ATOMS: atom_id res chain seq x y z
N MET A 1 -31.49 -45.51 -69.50
CA MET A 1 -32.63 -45.84 -68.61
C MET A 1 -32.50 -45.00 -67.35
N LYS A 2 -33.52 -44.18 -67.04
CA LYS A 2 -33.63 -43.42 -65.78
C LYS A 2 -34.10 -44.38 -64.68
N ILE A 3 -33.43 -44.40 -63.53
CA ILE A 3 -34.03 -44.87 -62.27
C ILE A 3 -33.58 -43.94 -61.14
N TRP A 4 -34.56 -43.56 -60.33
CA TRP A 4 -34.56 -42.55 -59.28
C TRP A 4 -34.00 -43.04 -57.92
N PHE A 5 -33.49 -42.06 -57.17
CA PHE A 5 -33.24 -41.94 -55.73
C PHE A 5 -33.78 -43.01 -54.75
N ILE A 6 -32.95 -43.40 -53.77
CA ILE A 6 -33.28 -43.35 -52.33
C ILE A 6 -32.00 -43.00 -51.54
N ILE A 7 -32.06 -41.92 -50.76
CA ILE A 7 -31.06 -41.51 -49.75
C ILE A 7 -31.48 -42.14 -48.42
N PRO A 8 -30.58 -42.82 -47.67
CA PRO A 8 -30.72 -42.93 -46.23
C PRO A 8 -29.81 -41.89 -45.55
N TRP A 9 -30.44 -41.18 -44.61
CA TRP A 9 -29.87 -40.14 -43.78
C TRP A 9 -29.45 -40.73 -42.41
N LEU A 10 -28.42 -40.13 -41.80
CA LEU A 10 -27.92 -40.29 -40.42
C LEU A 10 -27.16 -41.61 -40.09
N LEU A 11 -26.09 -41.64 -39.30
CA LEU A 11 -25.54 -40.68 -38.33
C LEU A 11 -24.05 -40.44 -38.59
N LEU A 12 -23.64 -39.18 -38.81
CA LEU A 12 -22.32 -38.74 -38.40
C LEU A 12 -22.45 -38.28 -36.95
N GLY A 13 -21.90 -39.04 -36.01
CA GLY A 13 -21.66 -38.53 -34.66
C GLY A 13 -20.69 -37.36 -34.76
N SER A 14 -21.17 -36.16 -34.42
CA SER A 14 -20.30 -35.01 -34.24
C SER A 14 -19.40 -35.29 -33.04
N LEU A 15 -18.10 -35.49 -33.26
CA LEU A 15 -17.14 -35.12 -32.23
C LEU A 15 -17.24 -33.59 -32.10
N ALA A 16 -18.00 -33.14 -31.10
CA ALA A 16 -17.83 -31.79 -30.61
C ALA A 16 -16.39 -31.71 -30.08
N PRO A 17 -15.55 -30.76 -30.52
CA PRO A 17 -14.36 -30.46 -29.76
C PRO A 17 -14.84 -30.01 -28.38
N LEU A 18 -14.37 -30.72 -27.36
CA LEU A 18 -14.45 -30.25 -25.98
C LEU A 18 -13.67 -28.93 -25.96
N LEU A 19 -14.38 -27.81 -26.13
CA LEU A 19 -13.85 -26.51 -25.77
C LEU A 19 -13.54 -26.63 -24.29
N ALA A 20 -12.25 -26.81 -23.99
CA ALA A 20 -11.75 -26.50 -22.67
C ALA A 20 -12.20 -25.07 -22.41
N ASP A 21 -13.01 -24.90 -21.36
CA ASP A 21 -13.15 -23.60 -20.71
C ASP A 21 -11.72 -23.07 -20.56
N PRO A 22 -11.36 -21.89 -21.10
CA PRO A 22 -10.12 -21.28 -20.68
C PRO A 22 -10.28 -21.17 -19.16
N LEU A 23 -9.43 -21.89 -18.41
CA LEU A 23 -9.24 -21.62 -17.00
C LEU A 23 -9.15 -20.11 -16.91
N GLN A 24 -10.14 -19.51 -16.26
CA GLN A 24 -10.08 -18.12 -15.85
C GLN A 24 -8.97 -18.11 -14.82
N THR A 25 -7.74 -17.96 -15.31
CA THR A 25 -6.58 -17.74 -14.48
C THR A 25 -6.84 -16.36 -13.89
N ASP A 26 -6.97 -16.28 -12.57
CA ASP A 26 -6.94 -15.00 -11.84
C ASP A 26 -5.54 -14.34 -11.93
N ASP A 27 -4.74 -14.74 -12.92
CA ASP A 27 -3.45 -14.14 -13.23
C ASP A 27 -3.74 -12.74 -13.80
N PRO A 28 -3.09 -11.69 -13.26
CA PRO A 28 -3.28 -10.34 -13.73
C PRO A 28 -2.97 -10.27 -15.22
N VAL A 29 -3.93 -9.84 -16.01
CA VAL A 29 -3.71 -9.60 -17.44
C VAL A 29 -3.34 -8.13 -17.59
N SER A 30 -2.32 -7.84 -18.41
CA SER A 30 -2.03 -6.46 -18.82
C SER A 30 -3.33 -5.78 -19.26
N GLY A 31 -3.64 -4.62 -18.66
CA GLY A 31 -4.90 -3.89 -18.83
C GLY A 31 -5.73 -3.73 -17.55
N ASP A 32 -5.45 -4.47 -16.47
CA ASP A 32 -6.18 -4.29 -15.20
C ASP A 32 -5.82 -3.00 -14.46
N PHE A 33 -4.69 -2.37 -14.79
CA PHE A 33 -4.20 -1.17 -14.12
C PHE A 33 -3.84 -0.10 -15.16
N PRO A 34 -4.84 0.48 -15.83
CA PRO A 34 -4.60 1.39 -16.94
C PRO A 34 -3.71 2.56 -16.53
N VAL A 35 -2.89 3.04 -17.46
CA VAL A 35 -2.05 4.24 -17.28
C VAL A 35 -2.87 5.38 -16.65
N GLY A 36 -2.33 5.98 -15.59
CA GLY A 36 -2.99 6.99 -14.78
C GLY A 36 -3.80 6.45 -13.60
N SER A 37 -3.91 5.13 -13.42
CA SER A 37 -4.48 4.54 -12.19
C SER A 37 -3.57 4.80 -11.01
N ARG A 38 -4.12 5.26 -9.89
CA ARG A 38 -3.39 5.30 -8.61
C ARG A 38 -3.36 3.91 -7.99
N VAL A 39 -2.19 3.47 -7.59
CA VAL A 39 -1.94 2.15 -7.01
C VAL A 39 -0.97 2.24 -5.84
N GLU A 40 -1.08 1.29 -4.93
CA GLU A 40 -0.05 0.93 -3.94
C GLU A 40 0.49 -0.46 -4.30
N ILE A 41 1.82 -0.59 -4.33
CA ILE A 41 2.52 -1.83 -4.67
C ILE A 41 3.47 -2.22 -3.55
N ASP A 42 3.21 -3.36 -2.92
CA ASP A 42 4.14 -4.00 -2.00
C ASP A 42 4.97 -5.01 -2.78
N GLY A 43 6.28 -4.97 -2.65
CA GLY A 43 7.14 -5.93 -3.32
C GLY A 43 8.53 -6.07 -2.73
N ARG A 44 9.33 -6.93 -3.35
CA ARG A 44 10.75 -7.08 -3.01
C ARG A 44 11.60 -6.50 -4.12
N TRP A 45 12.37 -5.48 -3.78
CA TRP A 45 13.29 -4.82 -4.70
C TRP A 45 14.58 -5.64 -4.84
N ASP A 46 14.98 -5.96 -6.07
CA ASP A 46 16.22 -6.70 -6.36
C ASP A 46 17.37 -5.82 -6.87
N GLY A 47 17.15 -4.50 -6.96
CA GLY A 47 18.08 -3.54 -7.58
C GLY A 47 17.70 -3.10 -8.99
N GLN A 48 16.75 -3.80 -9.64
CA GLN A 48 16.28 -3.48 -10.99
C GLN A 48 14.76 -3.60 -11.15
N ILE A 49 14.14 -4.59 -10.53
CA ILE A 49 12.72 -4.90 -10.59
C ILE A 49 12.17 -5.00 -9.16
N LEU A 50 10.97 -4.47 -8.98
CA LEU A 50 10.17 -4.72 -7.79
C LEU A 50 9.27 -5.92 -8.08
N GLU A 51 9.56 -7.09 -7.51
CA GLU A 51 8.68 -8.26 -7.63
C GLU A 51 7.50 -8.07 -6.68
N ALA A 52 6.32 -7.83 -7.24
CA ALA A 52 5.13 -7.47 -6.47
C ALA A 52 4.60 -8.68 -5.68
N VAL A 53 4.39 -8.47 -4.39
CA VAL A 53 3.69 -9.38 -3.49
C VAL A 53 2.22 -8.97 -3.39
N LYS A 54 1.93 -7.67 -3.47
CA LYS A 54 0.57 -7.13 -3.45
C LYS A 54 0.47 -5.89 -4.33
N LEU A 55 -0.67 -5.73 -4.99
CA LEU A 55 -0.99 -4.55 -5.80
C LEU A 55 -2.45 -4.17 -5.57
N VAL A 56 -2.69 -2.96 -5.10
CA VAL A 56 -4.05 -2.44 -4.84
C VAL A 56 -4.30 -1.17 -5.64
N ARG A 57 -5.58 -0.94 -6.02
CA ARG A 57 -6.02 0.35 -6.54
C ARG A 57 -6.39 1.24 -5.37
N GLU A 58 -6.02 2.51 -5.45
CA GLU A 58 -6.30 3.47 -4.38
C GLU A 58 -7.11 4.67 -4.83
N GLU A 59 -7.88 5.25 -3.90
CA GLU A 59 -8.43 6.59 -4.06
C GLU A 59 -7.30 7.63 -4.01
N PRO A 60 -7.46 8.79 -4.67
CA PRO A 60 -6.50 9.88 -4.58
C PRO A 60 -6.28 10.33 -3.13
N ASP A 61 -5.02 10.49 -2.75
CA ASP A 61 -4.59 11.11 -1.50
C ASP A 61 -3.77 12.38 -1.76
N GLU A 62 -3.61 13.22 -0.74
CA GLU A 62 -2.89 14.49 -0.82
C GLU A 62 -1.41 14.29 -1.13
N PHE A 63 -0.78 13.31 -0.47
CA PHE A 63 0.62 12.98 -0.65
C PHE A 63 0.80 11.57 -1.24
N LEU A 64 1.99 11.32 -1.75
CA LEU A 64 2.44 9.98 -2.08
C LEU A 64 3.19 9.43 -0.88
N GLU A 65 3.25 8.10 -0.80
CA GLU A 65 3.94 7.41 0.27
C GLU A 65 4.95 6.40 -0.26
N ILE A 66 6.10 6.31 0.41
CA ILE A 66 7.10 5.26 0.22
C ILE A 66 7.36 4.64 1.58
N LYS A 67 7.19 3.32 1.68
CA LYS A 67 7.59 2.59 2.88
C LYS A 67 8.69 1.57 2.59
N GLY A 68 9.69 1.50 3.46
CA GLY A 68 10.76 0.53 3.28
C GLY A 68 11.89 0.70 4.28
N PHE A 69 13.00 0.03 4.02
CA PHE A 69 14.14 -0.01 4.93
C PHE A 69 15.21 0.99 4.53
N ILE A 70 15.82 1.63 5.51
CA ILE A 70 16.95 2.53 5.30
C ILE A 70 18.17 1.70 4.89
N GLU A 71 18.70 1.96 3.70
CA GLU A 71 19.87 1.25 3.16
C GLU A 71 21.18 2.04 3.34
N SER A 72 21.11 3.37 3.29
CA SER A 72 22.24 4.26 3.50
C SER A 72 21.79 5.63 4.00
N ILE A 73 22.68 6.33 4.70
CA ILE A 73 22.42 7.65 5.31
C ILE A 73 23.59 8.58 5.00
N ASP A 74 23.30 9.79 4.53
CA ASP A 74 24.25 10.88 4.35
C ASP A 74 23.76 12.13 5.09
N THR A 75 24.31 12.35 6.27
CA THR A 75 24.00 13.51 7.12
C THR A 75 24.62 14.82 6.63
N THR A 76 25.52 14.78 5.65
CA THR A 76 26.09 15.99 5.02
C THR A 76 25.21 16.45 3.87
N ALA A 77 24.65 15.50 3.11
CA ALA A 77 23.71 15.78 2.02
C ALA A 77 22.25 15.94 2.48
N ASN A 78 21.95 15.64 3.75
CA ASN A 78 20.59 15.56 4.30
C ASN A 78 19.71 14.55 3.55
N THR A 79 20.24 13.35 3.34
CA THR A 79 19.54 12.29 2.59
C THR A 79 19.70 10.93 3.22
N PHE A 80 18.76 10.03 2.95
CA PHE A 80 18.92 8.59 3.14
C PHE A 80 18.30 7.83 1.96
N THR A 81 18.56 6.53 1.82
CA THR A 81 18.03 5.73 0.71
C THR A 81 17.07 4.66 1.18
N VAL A 82 16.00 4.45 0.41
CA VAL A 82 15.00 3.37 0.58
C VAL A 82 14.74 2.75 -0.79
N GLY A 83 15.18 1.51 -1.00
CA GLY A 83 15.15 0.89 -2.32
C GLY A 83 15.88 1.76 -3.37
N PRO A 84 15.27 2.04 -4.54
CA PRO A 84 15.90 2.90 -5.55
C PRO A 84 15.83 4.40 -5.24
N PHE A 85 15.16 4.81 -4.16
CA PHE A 85 14.85 6.21 -3.88
C PHE A 85 15.88 6.87 -2.99
N THR A 86 16.28 8.09 -3.36
CA THR A 86 16.94 9.03 -2.46
C THR A 86 15.89 9.88 -1.79
N ILE A 87 15.74 9.71 -0.48
CA ILE A 87 14.86 10.53 0.35
C ILE A 87 15.62 11.79 0.75
N VAL A 88 15.06 12.95 0.39
CA VAL A 88 15.64 14.27 0.63
C VAL A 88 14.93 14.91 1.82
N ILE A 89 15.71 15.26 2.84
CA ILE A 89 15.23 15.92 4.06
C ILE A 89 15.50 17.41 3.95
N THR A 90 14.50 18.20 4.30
CA THR A 90 14.54 19.66 4.31
C THR A 90 14.13 20.20 5.68
N ASP A 91 14.23 21.50 5.87
CA ASP A 91 13.79 22.15 7.11
C ASP A 91 12.27 22.01 7.35
N ASP A 92 11.50 21.68 6.30
CA ASP A 92 10.06 21.43 6.35
C ASP A 92 9.70 19.95 6.58
N SER A 93 10.69 19.06 6.68
CA SER A 93 10.45 17.63 6.91
C SER A 93 10.25 17.36 8.40
N ASP A 94 9.12 16.75 8.76
CA ASP A 94 8.81 16.34 10.12
C ASP A 94 9.13 14.87 10.35
N PHE A 95 9.50 14.53 11.59
CA PHE A 95 9.85 13.18 11.99
C PHE A 95 9.01 12.74 13.17
N ASP A 96 8.51 11.51 13.13
CA ASP A 96 7.77 10.89 14.22
C ASP A 96 8.29 9.47 14.49
N ASP A 97 8.09 9.02 15.74
CA ASP A 97 8.34 7.64 16.16
C ASP A 97 7.05 6.81 15.98
N ALA A 98 7.12 5.75 15.18
CA ALA A 98 5.99 4.88 14.85
C ALA A 98 5.47 4.09 16.07
N GLU A 99 6.32 3.88 17.06
CA GLU A 99 6.04 3.11 18.26
C GLU A 99 5.51 4.00 19.42
N ASP A 100 5.82 5.30 19.42
CA ASP A 100 5.39 6.28 20.43
C ASP A 100 5.23 7.70 19.84
N GLU A 101 4.00 8.10 19.49
CA GLU A 101 3.61 9.41 18.92
C GLU A 101 4.06 10.65 19.74
N ARG A 102 4.58 10.47 20.96
CA ARG A 102 5.11 11.57 21.78
C ARG A 102 6.62 11.77 21.58
N LYS A 103 7.24 10.93 20.78
CA LYS A 103 8.64 10.97 20.43
C LYS A 103 8.77 11.25 18.95
N SER A 104 9.95 11.76 18.62
CA SER A 104 10.37 12.12 17.29
C SER A 104 11.79 11.62 17.13
N HIS A 105 12.22 11.53 15.89
CA HIS A 105 13.59 11.19 15.51
C HIS A 105 14.23 12.36 14.77
N GLU A 106 15.53 12.26 14.54
CA GLU A 106 16.21 13.13 13.58
C GLU A 106 17.10 12.30 12.66
N LEU A 107 17.49 12.87 11.52
CA LEU A 107 18.35 12.21 10.53
C LEU A 107 19.61 11.58 11.14
N ARG A 108 20.20 12.21 12.16
CA ARG A 108 21.44 11.75 12.82
C ARG A 108 21.24 10.52 13.69
N GLU A 109 19.99 10.24 14.09
CA GLU A 109 19.63 9.09 14.91
C GLU A 109 19.24 7.87 14.07
N LEU A 110 18.94 8.06 12.78
CA LEU A 110 18.56 6.97 11.90
C LEU A 110 19.67 5.93 11.79
N GLU A 111 19.27 4.67 11.69
CA GLU A 111 20.17 3.55 11.44
C GLU A 111 19.74 2.75 10.21
N THR A 112 20.71 2.18 9.50
CA THR A 112 20.43 1.24 8.41
C THR A 112 19.67 0.03 8.94
N GLY A 113 18.65 -0.42 8.21
CA GLY A 113 17.80 -1.53 8.61
C GLY A 113 16.61 -1.15 9.49
N TRP A 114 16.50 0.11 9.94
CA TRP A 114 15.22 0.64 10.41
C TRP A 114 14.26 0.79 9.23
N ARG A 115 12.96 0.71 9.52
CA ARG A 115 11.92 0.91 8.52
C ARG A 115 11.36 2.31 8.66
N VAL A 116 11.00 2.91 7.54
CA VAL A 116 10.34 4.21 7.50
C VAL A 116 9.09 4.14 6.64
N GLU A 117 8.17 5.03 6.94
CA GLU A 117 7.04 5.43 6.13
C GLU A 117 7.24 6.92 5.83
N VAL A 118 7.36 7.26 4.54
CA VAL A 118 7.73 8.60 4.10
C VAL A 118 6.61 9.14 3.23
N GLU A 119 5.91 10.16 3.72
CA GLU A 119 5.01 10.96 2.91
C GLU A 119 5.77 12.12 2.26
N GLY A 120 5.46 12.43 1.01
CA GLY A 120 6.16 13.50 0.32
C GLY A 120 5.85 13.64 -1.16
N VAL A 121 6.80 14.27 -1.86
CA VAL A 121 6.69 14.56 -3.29
C VAL A 121 7.99 14.31 -4.03
N PHE A 122 7.90 13.85 -5.28
CA PHE A 122 9.05 13.74 -6.17
C PHE A 122 9.49 15.12 -6.68
N GLU A 123 10.75 15.49 -6.46
CA GLU A 123 11.34 16.69 -7.07
C GLU A 123 11.85 16.41 -8.49
N LYS A 124 12.31 15.18 -8.68
CA LYS A 124 12.84 14.61 -9.93
C LYS A 124 12.82 13.08 -9.81
N PRO A 125 13.05 12.33 -10.90
CA PRO A 125 13.05 10.88 -10.84
C PRO A 125 13.94 10.33 -9.72
N LEU A 126 13.38 9.38 -8.96
CA LEU A 126 14.03 8.70 -7.83
C LEU A 126 14.47 9.60 -6.66
N HIS A 127 14.14 10.89 -6.66
CA HIS A 127 14.43 11.79 -5.54
C HIS A 127 13.12 12.30 -4.93
N PHE A 128 12.87 11.86 -3.71
CA PHE A 128 11.62 12.06 -3.01
C PHE A 128 11.87 13.01 -1.84
N ARG A 129 11.35 14.24 -1.92
CA ARG A 129 11.42 15.18 -0.81
C ARG A 129 10.37 14.80 0.22
N ALA A 130 10.85 14.46 1.41
CA ALA A 130 10.01 14.07 2.52
C ALA A 130 9.31 15.29 3.13
N LEU A 131 8.05 15.12 3.48
CA LEU A 131 7.26 16.05 4.28
C LEU A 131 7.06 15.50 5.69
N GLU A 132 6.71 14.21 5.80
CA GLU A 132 6.58 13.50 7.06
C GLU A 132 7.34 12.17 6.96
N ILE A 133 8.04 11.82 8.04
CA ILE A 133 8.84 10.60 8.15
C ILE A 133 8.48 9.92 9.45
N GLN A 134 7.70 8.85 9.36
CA GLN A 134 7.43 7.99 10.50
C GLN A 134 8.48 6.86 10.54
N VAL A 135 9.18 6.74 11.67
CA VAL A 135 10.30 5.80 11.85
C VAL A 135 9.87 4.63 12.72
N GLU A 136 10.04 3.42 12.22
CA GLU A 136 9.79 2.15 12.93
C GLU A 136 11.15 1.50 13.25
N THR A 137 11.56 1.61 14.51
CA THR A 137 12.88 1.13 14.99
C THR A 137 12.90 -0.38 15.22
N SER A 138 11.73 -1.00 15.38
CA SER A 138 11.58 -2.44 15.58
C SER A 138 10.55 -3.04 14.61
N PRO A 139 10.83 -3.02 13.29
CA PRO A 139 9.86 -3.44 12.29
C PRO A 139 9.45 -4.91 12.43
N ALA A 140 8.16 -5.16 12.25
CA ALA A 140 7.63 -6.51 12.34
C ALA A 140 8.29 -7.46 11.32
N PRO A 141 8.65 -8.71 11.68
CA PRO A 141 9.37 -9.62 10.77
C PRO A 141 8.68 -9.86 9.43
N ARG A 142 7.34 -9.79 9.38
CA ARG A 142 6.56 -9.93 8.14
C ARG A 142 6.82 -8.82 7.10
N LYS A 143 7.29 -7.65 7.54
CA LYS A 143 7.62 -6.51 6.69
C LYS A 143 9.03 -6.60 6.11
N THR A 144 9.87 -7.52 6.60
CA THR A 144 11.30 -7.58 6.25
C THR A 144 11.52 -7.64 4.75
N GLY A 145 12.28 -6.67 4.23
CA GLY A 145 12.64 -6.58 2.81
C GLY A 145 11.48 -6.19 1.88
N LEU A 146 10.33 -5.77 2.43
CA LEU A 146 9.26 -5.17 1.64
C LEU A 146 9.55 -3.69 1.39
N LEU A 147 9.34 -3.29 0.13
CA LEU A 147 9.23 -1.92 -0.33
C LEU A 147 7.77 -1.73 -0.76
N GLU A 148 7.12 -0.70 -0.24
CA GLU A 148 5.73 -0.34 -0.53
C GLU A 148 5.75 1.02 -1.22
N LEU A 149 5.12 1.12 -2.40
CA LEU A 149 5.16 2.29 -3.25
C LEU A 149 3.77 2.71 -3.68
N GLU A 150 3.40 3.94 -3.35
CA GLU A 150 2.25 4.58 -3.96
C GLU A 150 2.64 5.36 -5.21
N GLY A 151 1.81 5.29 -6.24
CA GLY A 151 2.04 6.03 -7.46
C GLY A 151 0.94 5.90 -8.48
N PHE A 152 1.15 6.56 -9.61
CA PHE A 152 0.29 6.43 -10.78
C PHE A 152 0.99 5.53 -11.80
N VAL A 153 0.24 4.63 -12.42
CA VAL A 153 0.78 3.81 -13.51
C VAL A 153 1.20 4.70 -14.67
N GLU A 154 2.49 4.69 -15.00
CA GLU A 154 3.10 5.47 -16.08
C GLU A 154 3.10 4.69 -17.40
N ALA A 155 3.30 3.38 -17.30
CA ALA A 155 3.32 2.46 -18.42
C ALA A 155 2.95 1.05 -17.99
N GLU A 156 2.42 0.30 -18.94
CA GLU A 156 2.25 -1.15 -18.86
C GLU A 156 3.12 -1.81 -19.91
N LEU A 157 3.85 -2.84 -19.50
CA LEU A 157 4.78 -3.61 -20.31
C LEU A 157 4.56 -5.10 -20.04
N LEU A 158 5.18 -5.94 -20.85
CA LEU A 158 5.32 -7.37 -20.59
C LEU A 158 6.81 -7.69 -20.49
N ASP A 159 7.18 -8.61 -19.61
CA ASP A 159 8.52 -9.20 -19.61
C ASP A 159 8.68 -10.24 -20.75
N GLU A 160 9.85 -10.89 -20.81
CA GLU A 160 10.16 -11.89 -21.84
C GLU A 160 9.25 -13.13 -21.77
N ASP A 161 8.71 -13.40 -20.58
CA ASP A 161 7.79 -14.52 -20.30
C ASP A 161 6.31 -14.11 -20.47
N GLY A 162 6.05 -12.86 -20.85
CA GLY A 162 4.69 -12.32 -21.00
C GLY A 162 4.03 -11.94 -19.68
N VAL A 163 4.79 -11.83 -18.59
CA VAL A 163 4.27 -11.40 -17.29
C VAL A 163 4.16 -9.86 -17.26
N PRO A 164 3.04 -9.30 -16.75
CA PRO A 164 2.87 -7.86 -16.71
C PRO A 164 3.91 -7.14 -15.86
N ILE A 165 4.35 -5.99 -16.35
CA ILE A 165 5.13 -5.02 -15.61
C ILE A 165 4.38 -3.70 -15.66
N VAL A 166 4.06 -3.15 -14.48
CA VAL A 166 3.61 -1.76 -14.35
C VAL A 166 4.80 -0.88 -13.98
N VAL A 167 4.87 0.32 -14.54
CA VAL A 167 5.91 1.29 -14.20
C VAL A 167 5.30 2.38 -13.33
N ILE A 168 5.87 2.61 -12.15
CA ILE A 168 5.52 3.74 -11.27
C ILE A 168 6.79 4.46 -10.83
N HIS A 169 6.85 5.78 -10.95
CA HIS A 169 8.03 6.60 -10.62
C HIS A 169 9.32 6.11 -11.29
N GLY A 170 9.23 5.56 -12.51
CA GLY A 170 10.32 4.92 -13.22
C GLY A 170 10.78 3.54 -12.70
N VAL A 171 10.15 3.01 -11.64
CA VAL A 171 10.39 1.66 -11.10
C VAL A 171 9.56 0.64 -11.87
N ARG A 172 10.20 -0.44 -12.32
CA ARG A 172 9.53 -1.56 -13.00
C ARG A 172 9.02 -2.54 -11.95
N CYS A 173 7.71 -2.63 -11.80
CA CYS A 173 7.04 -3.51 -10.85
C CYS A 173 6.46 -4.70 -11.60
N ARG A 174 7.06 -5.89 -11.41
CA ARG A 174 6.64 -7.12 -12.06
C ARG A 174 5.51 -7.76 -11.27
N ILE A 175 4.39 -8.01 -11.94
CA ILE A 175 3.16 -8.52 -11.35
C ILE A 175 3.07 -10.01 -11.68
N GLY A 176 3.74 -10.83 -10.87
CA GLY A 176 3.80 -12.28 -11.04
C GLY A 176 2.52 -13.00 -10.62
N PRO A 177 2.41 -14.32 -10.90
CA PRO A 177 1.25 -15.15 -10.54
C PRO A 177 1.02 -15.31 -9.03
N GLY A 178 1.92 -14.80 -8.19
CA GLY A 178 1.80 -14.80 -6.73
C GLY A 178 1.41 -13.44 -6.14
N THR A 179 1.20 -12.41 -6.97
CA THR A 179 0.82 -11.08 -6.49
C THR A 179 -0.63 -11.09 -6.02
N GLU A 180 -0.87 -10.69 -4.76
CA GLU A 180 -2.21 -10.49 -4.23
C GLU A 180 -2.83 -9.23 -4.84
N ILE A 181 -3.97 -9.38 -5.51
CA ILE A 181 -4.71 -8.27 -6.12
C ILE A 181 -6.14 -8.33 -5.62
N PRO A 182 -6.48 -7.61 -4.55
CA PRO A 182 -7.84 -7.58 -4.05
C PRO A 182 -8.76 -6.76 -4.97
N ASP A 183 -10.03 -7.16 -5.05
CA ASP A 183 -11.05 -6.43 -5.77
C ASP A 183 -11.37 -5.08 -5.13
N GLY A 184 -11.67 -4.09 -5.97
CA GLY A 184 -12.15 -2.77 -5.55
C GLY A 184 -11.12 -1.65 -5.65
N VAL A 185 -11.51 -0.49 -5.13
CA VAL A 185 -10.64 0.68 -4.93
C VAL A 185 -10.59 0.96 -3.45
N PHE A 186 -9.39 0.95 -2.90
CA PHE A 186 -9.14 1.12 -1.48
C PHE A 186 -9.01 2.60 -1.17
N ARG A 187 -9.66 3.02 -0.09
CA ARG A 187 -9.42 4.33 0.51
C ARG A 187 -8.65 4.10 1.79
N LYS A 188 -7.60 4.88 2.02
CA LYS A 188 -7.04 5.04 3.36
C LYS A 188 -8.11 5.64 4.27
N SER A 189 -8.92 4.77 4.86
CA SER A 189 -9.73 5.16 6.01
C SER A 189 -8.80 5.06 7.21
N ALA A 190 -8.06 6.14 7.46
CA ALA A 190 -7.78 6.49 8.83
C ALA A 190 -9.17 6.68 9.48
N GLN A 191 -9.75 5.60 10.00
CA GLN A 191 -10.55 5.80 11.18
C GLN A 191 -9.56 6.41 12.15
N ARG A 192 -9.61 7.75 12.26
CA ARG A 192 -9.20 8.45 13.46
C ARG A 192 -9.97 7.72 14.55
N ARG A 193 -9.40 6.65 15.10
CA ARG A 193 -9.92 5.97 16.29
C ARG A 193 -10.03 7.14 17.21
N ILE A 194 -11.27 7.51 17.53
CA ILE A 194 -11.58 8.60 18.46
C ILE A 194 -10.55 8.47 19.56
N GLN A 195 -9.57 9.37 19.56
CA GLN A 195 -8.53 9.33 20.57
C GLN A 195 -9.34 9.57 21.83
N TRP A 196 -9.33 8.64 22.77
CA TRP A 196 -10.06 8.79 24.03
C TRP A 196 -9.67 10.09 24.76
N ASP A 197 -8.57 10.72 24.32
CA ASP A 197 -8.02 11.98 24.76
C ASP A 197 -8.70 13.22 24.17
N ASP A 198 -9.42 13.15 23.04
CA ASP A 198 -10.34 14.22 22.59
C ASP A 198 -11.54 14.38 23.54
N TRP A 199 -11.72 13.43 24.46
CA TRP A 199 -12.74 13.42 25.52
C TRP A 199 -12.18 13.72 26.91
N ARG A 200 -10.88 14.06 27.04
CA ARG A 200 -10.36 14.53 28.32
C ARG A 200 -10.79 15.99 28.52
N PRO A 201 -11.43 16.33 29.65
CA PRO A 201 -11.56 17.72 30.05
C PRO A 201 -10.15 18.33 30.12
N SER A 202 -9.92 19.42 29.37
CA SER A 202 -8.68 20.20 29.39
C SER A 202 -8.45 20.92 30.73
N ASP A 203 -9.45 20.90 31.62
CA ASP A 203 -9.40 21.55 32.91
C ASP A 203 -8.75 20.60 33.93
N GLY A 204 -7.51 20.91 34.27
CA GLY A 204 -6.69 20.13 35.20
C GLY A 204 -7.41 19.82 36.52
N ILE A 205 -7.10 18.64 37.07
CA ILE A 205 -7.57 18.18 38.39
C ILE A 205 -7.30 19.26 39.44
N ARG A 206 -8.34 19.79 40.08
CA ARG A 206 -8.21 20.73 41.20
C ARG A 206 -8.73 20.09 42.48
N ILE A 207 -7.91 20.12 43.52
CA ILE A 207 -8.33 19.76 44.88
C ILE A 207 -8.77 21.04 45.58
N HIS A 208 -10.01 21.09 46.05
CA HIS A 208 -10.52 22.21 46.85
C HIS A 208 -11.09 21.67 48.16
N ASN A 209 -10.61 22.17 49.31
CA ASN A 209 -11.04 21.78 50.66
C ASN A 209 -11.04 20.26 50.93
N GLY A 210 -9.98 19.56 50.50
CA GLY A 210 -9.81 18.12 50.74
C GLY A 210 -10.76 17.23 49.93
N LYS A 211 -11.47 17.77 48.93
CA LYS A 211 -12.34 17.01 48.03
C LYS A 211 -11.84 17.12 46.59
N LEU A 212 -11.82 15.99 45.89
CA LEU A 212 -11.52 15.90 44.46
C LEU A 212 -12.73 16.44 43.68
N LEU A 213 -12.52 17.48 42.87
CA LEU A 213 -13.51 17.96 41.92
C LEU A 213 -13.05 17.54 40.52
N ILE A 214 -13.84 16.70 39.86
CA ILE A 214 -13.66 16.37 38.43
C ILE A 214 -14.58 17.33 37.66
N GLY A 215 -13.99 18.28 36.95
CA GLY A 215 -14.73 19.16 36.04
C GLY A 215 -14.95 18.45 34.71
N GLY A 216 -16.20 18.19 34.34
CA GLY A 216 -16.56 17.57 33.06
C GLY A 216 -18.07 17.30 32.97
N ARG A 217 -18.60 17.19 31.74
CA ARG A 217 -19.96 16.68 31.53
C ARG A 217 -19.96 15.17 31.72
N ILE A 218 -20.59 14.68 32.78
CA ILE A 218 -20.86 13.25 32.94
C ILE A 218 -22.04 12.90 32.03
N LYS A 219 -21.78 12.14 30.96
CA LYS A 219 -22.85 11.50 30.19
C LYS A 219 -22.99 10.06 30.70
N HIS A 220 -24.19 9.70 31.14
CA HIS A 220 -24.53 8.35 31.57
C HIS A 220 -25.32 7.68 30.46
N GLU A 221 -24.96 6.46 30.09
CA GLU A 221 -25.72 5.64 29.13
C GLU A 221 -26.23 4.40 29.89
N TRP A 222 -27.54 4.16 29.82
CA TRP A 222 -28.19 2.99 30.42
C TRP A 222 -28.23 1.88 29.39
N GLU A 223 -27.68 0.71 29.72
CA GLU A 223 -27.91 -0.53 28.97
C GLU A 223 -28.97 -1.35 29.70
N GLU A 224 -30.18 -1.45 29.15
CA GLU A 224 -31.16 -2.45 29.56
C GLU A 224 -30.87 -3.75 28.78
N ARG A 225 -30.50 -4.80 29.51
CA ARG A 225 -30.39 -6.15 28.93
C ARG A 225 -31.70 -6.88 29.15
N ASP A 226 -32.48 -6.99 28.10
CA ASP A 226 -33.59 -7.94 28.05
C ASP A 226 -33.04 -9.34 27.73
N ASN A 227 -33.12 -10.24 28.70
CA ASN A 227 -32.90 -11.67 28.46
C ASN A 227 -34.15 -12.27 27.81
N HIS A 228 -34.06 -12.59 26.52
CA HIS A 228 -34.95 -13.54 25.86
C HIS A 228 -34.16 -14.68 25.23
#